data_AF-A0A519WLX1-F1
#
_entry.id   AF-A0A519WLX1-F1
#
_cell.length_a   1.000
_cell.length_b   1.000
_cell.length_c   1.000
_cell.angle_alpha   90.00
_cell.angle_beta   90.00
_cell.angle_gamma   90.00
#
_symmetry.space_group_name_H-M   'P 1'
#
loop_
_entity.id
_entity.type
_entity.pdbx_description
1 polymer ?
#
loop_
_entity_poly.entity_id
_entity_poly.type
_entity_poly.pdbx_seq_one_letter_code
_entity_poly.pdbx_strand_id
1 'polypeptide(L)'
;MLPDYYPAIAANIDLGTVNTLNKDSDPNFWNFELINLQQRFDSLLFPLLNSGEIKHISLFGFAPIPIFIKLGTLLNDITSVDVRQKRRNPDTWNFEDDVDTIYTFSKARDIKAQVALKIELSDNITDERITRILGDDTSIYSINID
;
A
#
# COMPACT_ATOMS: atom_id res chain seq x y z
N MET A 1 -4.10 -25.69 -10.83
CA MET A 1 -2.77 -25.02 -10.89
C MET A 1 -2.10 -25.19 -9.55
N LEU A 2 -0.79 -25.45 -9.56
CA LEU A 2 0.04 -25.40 -8.34
C LEU A 2 0.42 -23.94 -8.07
N PRO A 3 0.57 -23.52 -6.81
CA PRO A 3 0.98 -22.16 -6.49
C PRO A 3 2.47 -21.93 -6.86
N ASP A 4 2.80 -20.69 -7.22
CA ASP A 4 4.19 -20.29 -7.53
C ASP A 4 5.11 -20.44 -6.31
N TYR A 5 4.55 -20.21 -5.11
CA TYR A 5 5.22 -20.35 -3.83
C TYR A 5 4.35 -21.15 -2.85
N TYR A 6 4.98 -22.06 -2.10
CA TYR A 6 4.34 -22.75 -0.99
C TYR A 6 4.64 -22.02 0.33
N PRO A 7 3.68 -21.98 1.26
CA PRO A 7 3.92 -21.35 2.54
C PRO A 7 4.98 -22.15 3.31
N ALA A 8 5.99 -21.46 3.87
CA ALA A 8 7.06 -22.09 4.63
C ALA A 8 6.55 -22.82 5.88
N ILE A 9 5.42 -22.35 6.41
CA ILE A 9 4.68 -22.93 7.53
C ILE A 9 3.20 -23.00 7.14
N ALA A 10 2.45 -23.98 7.67
CA ALA A 10 1.00 -24.08 7.46
C ALA A 10 0.21 -23.04 8.31
N ALA A 11 0.64 -21.78 8.28
CA ALA A 11 0.05 -20.66 9.01
C ALA A 11 0.24 -19.34 8.24
N ASN A 12 -0.69 -18.41 8.39
CA ASN A 12 -0.57 -17.04 7.90
C ASN A 12 -0.15 -16.09 9.03
N ILE A 13 0.49 -14.98 8.65
CA ILE A 13 0.73 -13.84 9.55
C ILE A 13 -0.31 -12.77 9.24
N ASP A 14 -1.19 -12.50 10.19
CA ASP A 14 -2.21 -11.45 10.06
C ASP A 14 -1.74 -10.15 10.72
N LEU A 15 -1.44 -9.17 9.87
CA LEU A 15 -1.03 -7.82 10.28
C LEU A 15 -2.23 -6.87 10.43
N GLY A 16 -3.44 -7.30 10.05
CA GLY A 16 -4.66 -6.51 10.15
C GLY A 16 -5.19 -6.42 11.58
N THR A 17 -6.00 -5.39 11.82
CA THR A 17 -6.73 -5.27 13.08
C THR A 17 -8.02 -6.11 13.02
N VAL A 18 -8.14 -7.09 13.91
CA VAL A 18 -9.32 -7.97 14.01
C VAL A 18 -10.29 -7.47 15.08
N ASN A 19 -11.59 -7.65 14.84
CA ASN A 19 -12.67 -7.35 15.79
C ASN A 19 -12.76 -5.90 16.26
N THR A 20 -12.47 -4.92 15.40
CA THR A 20 -12.71 -3.50 15.70
C THR A 20 -14.07 -3.06 15.18
N LEU A 21 -14.71 -2.14 15.91
CA LEU A 21 -15.90 -1.42 15.47
C LEU A 21 -15.54 -0.02 14.93
N ASN A 22 -14.25 0.31 14.90
CA ASN A 22 -13.76 1.62 14.50
C ASN A 22 -13.96 1.80 12.99
N LYS A 23 -14.33 3.00 12.59
CA LYS A 23 -14.54 3.39 11.20
C LYS A 23 -13.50 4.38 10.77
N ASP A 24 -13.21 4.43 9.47
CA ASP A 24 -12.30 5.42 8.88
C ASP A 24 -12.74 6.88 9.08
N SER A 25 -14.04 7.09 9.37
CA SER A 25 -14.60 8.37 9.80
C SER A 25 -14.22 8.79 11.22
N ASP A 26 -13.73 7.87 12.06
CA ASP A 26 -13.43 8.17 13.45
C ASP A 26 -12.11 8.97 13.55
N PRO A 27 -12.05 10.04 14.37
CA PRO A 27 -10.90 10.96 14.39
C PRO A 27 -9.54 10.30 14.62
N ASN A 28 -9.50 9.18 15.35
CA ASN A 28 -8.27 8.49 15.71
C ASN A 28 -8.03 7.20 14.92
N PHE A 29 -8.92 6.83 13.99
CA PHE A 29 -8.85 5.56 13.27
C PHE A 29 -7.48 5.33 12.64
N TRP A 30 -7.02 6.28 11.82
CA TRP A 30 -5.75 6.14 11.09
C TRP A 30 -4.57 6.02 12.03
N ASN A 31 -4.53 6.82 13.10
CA ASN A 31 -3.46 6.74 14.10
C ASN A 31 -3.43 5.36 14.77
N PHE A 32 -4.59 4.82 15.14
CA PHE A 32 -4.66 3.48 15.75
C PHE A 32 -4.25 2.38 14.78
N GLU A 33 -4.74 2.39 13.53
CA GLU A 33 -4.38 1.38 12.54
C GLU A 33 -2.87 1.42 12.20
N LEU A 34 -2.26 2.61 12.13
CA LEU A 34 -0.82 2.75 11.90
C LEU A 34 0.01 2.22 13.07
N ILE A 35 -0.40 2.50 14.32
CA ILE A 35 0.27 1.98 15.53
C ILE A 35 0.12 0.46 15.61
N ASN A 36 -1.07 -0.07 15.36
CA ASN A 36 -1.34 -1.51 15.39
C ASN A 36 -0.51 -2.24 14.33
N LEU A 37 -0.45 -1.72 13.11
CA LEU A 37 0.36 -2.28 12.03
C LEU A 37 1.83 -2.33 12.42
N GLN A 38 2.37 -1.24 12.98
CA GLN A 38 3.76 -1.17 13.45
C GLN A 38 4.03 -2.25 14.52
N GLN A 39 3.20 -2.31 15.57
CA GLN A 39 3.38 -3.27 16.66
C GLN A 39 3.29 -4.72 16.21
N ARG A 40 2.35 -5.03 15.31
CA ARG A 40 2.21 -6.38 14.72
C ARG A 40 3.38 -6.73 13.82
N PHE A 41 3.85 -5.78 13.02
CA PHE A 41 5.04 -5.97 12.21
C PHE A 41 6.26 -6.29 13.09
N ASP A 42 6.52 -5.47 14.12
CA ASP A 42 7.68 -5.61 15.00
C ASP A 42 7.66 -6.93 15.79
N SER A 43 6.48 -7.42 16.16
CA SER A 43 6.31 -8.63 16.97
C SER A 43 6.23 -9.92 16.15
N LEU A 44 5.60 -9.90 14.97
CA LEU A 44 5.30 -11.11 14.21
C LEU A 44 6.22 -11.30 13.01
N LEU A 45 6.59 -10.23 12.31
CA LEU A 45 7.31 -10.32 11.03
C LEU A 45 8.79 -9.97 11.17
N PHE A 46 9.11 -8.88 11.87
CA PHE A 46 10.48 -8.41 12.04
C PHE A 46 11.46 -9.45 12.60
N PRO A 47 11.10 -10.28 13.62
CA PRO A 47 12.00 -11.32 14.11
C PRO A 47 12.32 -12.38 13.06
N LEU A 48 11.33 -12.72 12.22
CA LEU A 48 11.49 -13.70 11.15
C LEU A 48 12.36 -13.14 10.01
N LEU A 49 12.20 -11.86 9.67
CA LEU A 49 13.06 -11.18 8.70
C LEU A 49 14.51 -11.13 9.18
N ASN A 50 14.74 -10.76 10.44
CA ASN A 50 16.09 -10.67 11.00
C ASN A 50 16.79 -12.01 11.19
N SER A 51 16.04 -13.10 11.35
CA SER A 51 16.61 -14.45 11.43
C SER A 51 17.28 -14.89 10.11
N GLY A 52 16.90 -14.28 8.98
CA GLY A 52 17.32 -14.68 7.64
C GLY A 52 16.65 -15.98 7.14
N GLU A 53 15.73 -16.56 7.91
CA GLU A 53 14.99 -17.77 7.52
C GLU A 53 13.97 -17.47 6.41
N ILE A 54 13.38 -16.28 6.43
CA ILE A 54 12.44 -15.82 5.40
C ILE A 54 13.22 -15.20 4.25
N LYS A 55 13.17 -15.87 3.09
CA LYS A 55 13.74 -15.36 1.84
C LYS A 55 12.72 -14.68 0.93
N HIS A 56 11.43 -14.94 1.18
CA HIS A 56 10.33 -14.49 0.34
C HIS A 56 9.05 -14.32 1.15
N ILE A 57 8.28 -13.29 0.84
CA ILE A 57 6.95 -13.04 1.38
C ILE A 57 5.94 -13.03 0.24
N SER A 58 4.92 -13.88 0.31
CA SER A 58 3.69 -13.69 -0.48
C SER A 58 2.72 -12.82 0.32
N LEU A 59 2.57 -11.55 -0.06
CA LEU A 59 1.73 -10.58 0.62
C LEU A 59 0.35 -10.53 -0.04
N PHE A 60 -0.68 -11.03 0.65
CA PHE A 60 -2.06 -10.95 0.18
C PHE A 60 -2.72 -9.68 0.71
N GLY A 61 -2.75 -8.64 -0.13
CA GLY A 61 -3.19 -7.31 0.27
C GLY A 61 -4.71 -7.19 0.36
N PHE A 62 -5.23 -6.95 1.57
CA PHE A 62 -6.61 -6.53 1.81
C PHE A 62 -6.71 -5.45 2.90
N ALA A 63 -6.47 -4.19 2.53
CA ALA A 63 -6.50 -3.04 3.42
C ALA A 63 -6.67 -1.73 2.62
N PRO A 64 -6.92 -0.58 3.29
CA PRO A 64 -6.89 0.74 2.63
C PRO A 64 -5.48 1.13 2.17
N ILE A 65 -5.40 1.97 1.12
CA ILE A 65 -4.14 2.44 0.51
C ILE A 65 -3.13 3.01 1.55
N PRO A 66 -3.52 3.87 2.51
CA PRO A 66 -2.57 4.40 3.50
C PRO A 66 -1.88 3.33 4.35
N ILE A 67 -2.60 2.24 4.66
CA ILE A 67 -2.07 1.12 5.44
C ILE A 67 -1.02 0.35 4.62
N PHE A 68 -1.26 0.16 3.31
CA PHE A 68 -0.26 -0.45 2.42
C PHE A 68 0.97 0.41 2.24
N ILE A 69 0.81 1.74 2.12
CA ILE A 69 1.96 2.66 2.07
C ILE A 69 2.81 2.48 3.33
N LYS A 70 2.19 2.49 4.52
CA LYS A 70 2.92 2.26 5.78
C LYS A 70 3.59 0.89 5.80
N LEU A 71 2.90 -0.19 5.42
CA LEU A 71 3.50 -1.52 5.38
C LEU A 71 4.71 -1.58 4.43
N GLY A 72 4.62 -0.93 3.28
CA GLY A 72 5.74 -0.79 2.35
C GLY A 72 6.96 -0.12 2.99
N THR A 73 6.76 0.93 3.81
CA THR A 73 7.87 1.56 4.55
C THR A 73 8.51 0.65 5.61
N LEU A 74 7.77 -0.33 6.12
CA LEU A 74 8.26 -1.28 7.12
C LEU A 74 9.02 -2.44 6.49
N LEU A 75 8.48 -2.98 5.39
CA LEU A 75 9.13 -4.03 4.61
C LEU A 75 10.42 -3.51 3.97
N ASN A 76 10.38 -2.31 3.40
CA ASN A 76 11.51 -1.66 2.72
C ASN A 76 12.20 -2.63 1.72
N ASP A 77 13.47 -2.41 1.37
CA ASP A 77 14.25 -3.30 0.50
C ASP A 77 14.82 -4.54 1.24
N ILE A 78 14.26 -4.91 2.40
CA ILE A 78 14.83 -5.94 3.28
C ILE A 78 14.56 -7.35 2.73
N THR A 79 13.50 -7.57 1.95
CA THR A 79 13.04 -8.92 1.58
C THR A 79 12.33 -8.92 0.23
N SER A 80 12.45 -10.03 -0.51
CA SER A 80 11.63 -10.26 -1.71
C SER A 80 10.16 -10.40 -1.32
N VAL A 81 9.31 -9.51 -1.83
CA VAL A 81 7.87 -9.52 -1.57
C VAL A 81 7.12 -9.65 -2.89
N ASP A 82 6.31 -10.70 -3.01
CA ASP A 82 5.33 -10.86 -4.09
C ASP A 82 3.95 -10.42 -3.58
N VAL A 83 3.48 -9.27 -4.08
CA VAL A 83 2.21 -8.67 -3.67
C VAL A 83 1.09 -9.25 -4.52
N ARG A 84 0.09 -9.86 -3.88
CA ARG A 84 -1.12 -10.42 -4.49
C ARG A 84 -2.33 -9.59 -4.05
N GLN A 85 -3.06 -9.03 -5.02
CA GLN A 85 -4.30 -8.30 -4.77
C GLN A 85 -5.50 -9.11 -5.24
N LYS A 86 -6.59 -9.07 -4.46
CA LYS A 86 -7.82 -9.77 -4.83
C LYS A 86 -8.48 -9.10 -6.03
N ARG A 87 -8.58 -9.82 -7.15
CA ARG A 87 -9.42 -9.48 -8.29
C ARG A 87 -10.82 -10.06 -8.08
N ARG A 88 -11.83 -9.29 -8.46
CA ARG A 88 -13.25 -9.69 -8.38
C ARG A 88 -13.78 -10.28 -9.69
N ASN A 89 -13.09 -10.07 -10.80
CA ASN A 89 -13.46 -10.60 -12.11
C ASN A 89 -12.21 -10.87 -12.96
N PRO A 90 -11.80 -12.14 -13.16
CA PRO A 90 -12.31 -13.33 -12.45
C PRO A 90 -11.97 -13.28 -10.95
N ASP A 91 -12.65 -14.09 -10.14
CA ASP A 91 -12.40 -14.15 -8.69
C ASP A 91 -11.07 -14.87 -8.40
N THR A 92 -9.97 -14.12 -8.30
CA THR A 92 -8.61 -14.69 -8.20
C THR A 92 -7.64 -13.76 -7.48
N TRP A 93 -6.55 -14.33 -6.97
CA TRP A 93 -5.39 -13.58 -6.44
C TRP A 93 -4.23 -13.53 -7.45
N ASN A 94 -4.40 -14.17 -8.62
CA ASN A 94 -3.39 -14.16 -9.66
C ASN A 94 -3.42 -12.83 -10.42
N PHE A 95 -2.26 -12.22 -10.57
CA PHE A 95 -2.04 -11.22 -11.60
C PHE A 95 -1.86 -11.90 -12.95
N GLU A 96 -2.28 -11.21 -14.00
CA GLU A 96 -1.88 -11.55 -15.36
C GLU A 96 -0.43 -11.11 -15.58
N ASP A 97 0.18 -11.52 -16.69
CA ASP A 97 1.55 -11.13 -17.04
C ASP A 97 1.71 -9.60 -16.99
N ASP A 98 2.92 -9.15 -16.63
CA ASP A 98 3.25 -7.73 -16.58
C ASP A 98 2.90 -7.06 -17.91
N VAL A 99 2.00 -6.08 -17.85
CA VAL A 99 1.68 -5.22 -18.99
C VAL A 99 2.55 -3.98 -18.90
N ASP A 100 3.33 -3.73 -19.95
CA ASP A 100 4.06 -2.49 -20.11
C ASP A 100 3.05 -1.33 -20.07
N THR A 101 3.10 -0.57 -18.99
CA THR A 101 2.22 0.58 -18.76
C THR A 101 3.02 1.85 -18.96
N ILE A 102 2.55 2.71 -19.87
CA ILE A 102 3.16 4.03 -20.10
C ILE A 102 2.53 5.02 -19.13
N TYR A 103 3.35 5.60 -18.27
CA TYR A 103 2.93 6.62 -17.32
C TYR A 103 3.22 8.01 -17.87
N THR A 104 2.24 8.91 -17.79
CA THR A 104 2.42 10.32 -18.10
C THR A 104 2.66 11.11 -16.81
N PHE A 105 3.76 11.86 -16.78
CA PHE A 105 4.11 12.73 -15.65
C PHE A 105 3.86 14.19 -15.99
N SER A 106 3.01 14.83 -15.18
CA SER A 106 2.71 16.26 -15.27
C SER A 106 3.38 17.02 -14.13
N LYS A 107 4.18 18.03 -14.48
CA LYS A 107 4.86 18.91 -13.52
C LYS A 107 3.91 19.98 -12.99
N ALA A 108 4.13 20.39 -11.74
CA ALA A 108 3.52 21.59 -11.19
C ALA A 108 3.93 22.83 -12.00
N ARG A 109 3.03 23.82 -12.11
CA ARG A 109 3.32 25.11 -12.77
C ARG A 109 4.39 25.91 -12.05
N ASP A 110 4.29 25.95 -10.73
CA ASP A 110 5.19 26.66 -9.83
C ASP A 110 5.80 25.70 -8.82
N ILE A 111 7.02 25.98 -8.36
CA ILE A 111 7.70 25.24 -7.29
C ILE A 111 7.49 25.98 -5.98
N LYS A 112 6.82 25.33 -5.04
CA LYS A 112 6.45 25.85 -3.71
C LYS A 112 7.05 24.96 -2.63
N ALA A 113 7.03 25.45 -1.39
CA ALA A 113 7.52 24.70 -0.24
C ALA A 113 6.69 23.44 0.04
N GLN A 114 5.37 23.53 -0.17
CA GLN A 114 4.46 22.41 0.00
C GLN A 114 4.22 21.72 -1.35
N VAL A 115 4.37 20.40 -1.37
CA VAL A 115 4.26 19.57 -2.57
C VAL A 115 3.26 18.44 -2.35
N ALA A 116 2.39 18.22 -3.33
CA ALA A 116 1.53 17.05 -3.42
C ALA A 116 1.90 16.23 -4.65
N LEU A 117 2.11 14.93 -4.44
CA LEU A 117 2.17 13.95 -5.52
C LEU A 117 0.81 13.28 -5.65
N LYS A 118 0.21 13.43 -6.82
CA LYS A 118 -1.08 12.87 -7.20
C LYS A 118 -0.84 11.66 -8.11
N ILE A 119 -1.42 10.51 -7.77
CA ILE A 119 -1.30 9.26 -8.53
C ILE A 119 -2.71 8.84 -8.95
N GLU A 120 -2.99 8.94 -10.25
CA GLU A 120 -4.31 8.83 -10.89
C GLU A 120 -4.30 7.69 -11.91
N LEU A 121 -4.28 6.44 -11.43
CA LEU A 121 -4.14 5.27 -12.30
C LEU A 121 -5.48 4.69 -12.75
N SER A 122 -6.46 4.64 -11.84
CA SER A 122 -7.78 4.06 -12.16
C SER A 122 -8.87 5.11 -12.35
N ASP A 123 -8.64 6.34 -11.91
CA ASP A 123 -9.58 7.45 -11.99
C ASP A 123 -8.86 8.78 -11.78
N ASN A 124 -9.51 9.87 -12.16
CA ASN A 124 -9.03 11.23 -11.99
C ASN A 124 -9.27 11.76 -10.57
N ILE A 125 -8.31 12.54 -10.06
CA ILE A 125 -8.39 13.27 -8.79
C ILE A 125 -8.25 14.75 -9.09
N THR A 126 -9.34 15.49 -8.95
CA THR A 126 -9.36 16.94 -9.18
C THR A 126 -8.43 17.68 -8.20
N ASP A 127 -7.67 18.66 -8.69
CA ASP A 127 -6.70 19.43 -7.89
C ASP A 127 -7.37 20.14 -6.70
N GLU A 128 -8.64 20.53 -6.83
CA GLU A 128 -9.44 21.17 -5.78
C GLU A 128 -9.58 20.29 -4.53
N ARG A 129 -9.57 18.96 -4.68
CA ARG A 129 -9.62 18.03 -3.53
C ARG A 129 -8.35 18.12 -2.70
N ILE A 130 -7.22 18.39 -3.35
CA ILE A 130 -5.90 18.53 -2.72
C ILE A 130 -5.78 19.91 -2.09
N THR A 131 -6.08 20.97 -2.83
CA THR A 131 -5.95 22.35 -2.32
C THR A 131 -6.94 22.64 -1.18
N ARG A 132 -8.11 22.00 -1.13
CA ARG A 132 -9.02 22.10 0.02
C ARG A 132 -8.40 21.63 1.35
N ILE A 133 -7.39 20.75 1.30
CA ILE A 133 -6.73 20.19 2.49
C ILE A 133 -5.38 20.85 2.73
N LEU A 134 -4.58 21.03 1.69
CA LEU A 134 -3.22 21.56 1.81
C LEU A 134 -3.14 23.09 1.65
N GLY A 135 -4.14 23.71 1.02
CA GLY A 135 -4.16 25.11 0.65
C GLY A 135 -3.72 25.35 -0.80
N ASP A 136 -4.01 26.55 -1.30
CA ASP A 136 -3.69 26.93 -2.68
C ASP A 136 -2.18 27.13 -2.92
N ASP A 137 -1.39 27.27 -1.85
CA ASP A 137 0.07 27.35 -1.92
C ASP A 137 0.74 25.96 -1.95
N THR A 138 0.19 25.05 -2.75
CA THR A 138 0.74 23.70 -3.00
C THR A 138 1.16 23.52 -4.46
N SER A 139 2.33 22.93 -4.69
CA SER A 139 2.74 22.42 -6.00
C SER A 139 2.18 21.02 -6.21
N ILE A 140 1.33 20.83 -7.21
CA ILE A 140 0.73 19.53 -7.52
C ILE A 140 1.45 18.91 -8.72
N TYR A 141 2.05 17.74 -8.50
CA TYR A 141 2.61 16.89 -9.54
C TYR A 141 1.67 15.71 -9.75
N SER A 142 1.49 15.26 -10.99
CA SER A 142 0.60 14.14 -11.29
C SER A 142 1.32 13.05 -12.07
N ILE A 143 1.00 11.80 -11.73
CA ILE A 143 1.29 10.61 -12.51
C ILE A 143 -0.06 9.98 -12.87
N ASN A 144 -0.31 9.79 -14.16
CA ASN A 144 -1.52 9.14 -14.65
C ASN A 144 -1.20 8.15 -15.79
N ILE A 145 -2.22 7.38 -16.16
CA ILE A 145 -2.23 6.53 -17.35
C ILE A 145 -3.38 6.97 -18.25
N ASP A 146 -3.21 6.84 -19.57
CA ASP A 146 -4.23 7.17 -20.57
C ASP A 146 -5.33 6.10 -20.65
#